data_AF-A0A7Y1UH76-F1
#
_entry.id   AF-A0A7Y1UH76-F1
#
_cell.length_a   1.000
_cell.length_b   1.000
_cell.length_c   1.000
_cell.angle_alpha   90.00
_cell.angle_beta   90.00
_cell.angle_gamma   90.00
#
_symmetry.space_group_name_H-M   'P 1'
#
loop_
_entity.id
_entity.type
_entity.pdbx_description
1 polymer ?
#
loop_
_entity_poly.entity_id
_entity_poly.type
_entity_poly.pdbx_seq_one_letter_code
_entity_poly.pdbx_strand_id
1 'polypeptide(L)'
;MTDKPSKSRTLKRSPGGGIDSGGEPGGNLRHITTGELRRAGNTRLTEMIAAKLHTLDDKAFMDRQVRPKVRVLLELLRDTLAGRYPHLSVAAFAEILLAMDYFLEVRDEIPDTQDRGLEDDYRRITAAWDRHDREIAGYQGWRILAAARGE
;
A
#
# COMPACT_ATOMS: atom_id res chain seq x y z
N MET A 1 -36.50 53.59 -36.48
CA MET A 1 -37.70 52.77 -36.74
C MET A 1 -37.61 52.23 -38.16
N THR A 2 -37.24 50.96 -38.32
CA THR A 2 -37.63 50.11 -39.46
C THR A 2 -37.34 48.68 -39.05
N ASP A 3 -38.42 48.00 -38.70
CA ASP A 3 -38.54 46.58 -38.43
C ASP A 3 -38.84 45.85 -39.75
N LYS A 4 -38.26 44.66 -39.99
CA LYS A 4 -38.83 43.47 -40.70
C LYS A 4 -37.79 42.45 -41.25
N PRO A 5 -38.16 41.17 -41.47
CA PRO A 5 -37.60 40.07 -40.65
C PRO A 5 -37.04 38.86 -41.42
N SER A 6 -36.56 37.88 -40.63
CA SER A 6 -36.56 36.42 -40.84
C SER A 6 -36.07 35.82 -42.16
N LYS A 7 -34.93 35.11 -42.09
CA LYS A 7 -34.75 33.81 -42.74
C LYS A 7 -34.06 32.81 -41.82
N SER A 8 -34.83 31.81 -41.41
CA SER A 8 -34.41 30.58 -40.76
C SER A 8 -33.37 29.86 -41.62
N ARG A 9 -32.24 29.46 -41.03
CA ARG A 9 -31.36 28.46 -41.62
C ARG A 9 -30.89 27.48 -40.55
N THR A 10 -31.59 26.36 -40.49
CA THR A 10 -31.20 25.11 -39.85
C THR A 10 -29.84 24.67 -40.38
N LEU A 11 -28.85 24.50 -39.50
CA LEU A 11 -27.66 23.71 -39.80
C LEU A 11 -27.21 22.95 -38.54
N LYS A 12 -27.57 21.67 -38.58
CA LYS A 12 -26.91 20.48 -38.03
C LYS A 12 -26.09 20.67 -36.75
N ARG A 13 -26.68 20.20 -35.65
CA ARG A 13 -25.99 19.66 -34.48
C ARG A 13 -24.86 18.73 -34.93
N SER A 14 -23.62 19.09 -34.62
CA SER A 14 -22.53 18.12 -34.50
C SER A 14 -22.56 17.58 -33.07
N PRO A 15 -22.63 16.26 -32.85
CA PRO A 15 -22.44 15.68 -31.53
C PRO A 15 -20.93 15.65 -31.27
N GLY A 16 -20.37 16.78 -30.86
CA GLY A 16 -19.08 16.81 -30.19
C GLY A 16 -19.31 16.25 -28.80
N GLY A 17 -19.03 14.95 -28.63
CA GLY A 17 -19.11 14.25 -27.37
C GLY A 17 -18.26 14.96 -26.32
N GLY A 18 -18.91 15.78 -25.49
CA GLY A 18 -18.50 15.97 -24.12
C GLY A 18 -18.75 14.65 -23.43
N ILE A 19 -17.76 13.76 -23.50
CA ILE A 19 -17.73 12.62 -22.60
C ILE A 19 -17.42 13.25 -21.25
N ASP A 20 -18.42 13.13 -20.38
CA ASP A 20 -18.37 13.47 -18.98
C ASP A 20 -16.98 13.26 -18.41
N SER A 21 -16.54 14.27 -17.67
CA SER A 21 -15.48 14.13 -16.68
C SER A 21 -15.87 12.97 -15.78
N GLY A 22 -15.35 11.78 -16.09
CA GLY A 22 -15.44 10.60 -15.27
C GLY A 22 -14.80 10.93 -13.94
N GLY A 23 -15.62 11.34 -12.98
CA GLY A 23 -15.25 11.26 -11.57
C GLY A 23 -14.96 9.78 -11.33
N GLU A 24 -13.68 9.43 -11.27
CA GLU A 24 -13.28 8.08 -10.92
C GLU A 24 -13.93 7.74 -9.57
N PRO A 25 -14.68 6.64 -9.48
CA PRO A 25 -15.12 6.11 -8.19
C PRO A 25 -13.98 5.35 -7.49
N GLY A 26 -12.73 5.67 -7.81
CA GLY A 26 -11.52 5.12 -7.20
C GLY A 26 -11.09 5.98 -6.03
N GLY A 27 -11.66 5.77 -4.84
CA GLY A 27 -11.15 6.38 -3.62
C GLY A 27 -9.65 6.09 -3.48
N ASN A 28 -8.83 7.14 -3.40
CA ASN A 28 -7.38 6.99 -3.28
C ASN A 28 -7.04 6.23 -1.98
N LEU A 29 -6.51 5.01 -2.13
CA LEU A 29 -6.18 4.08 -1.04
C LEU A 29 -5.16 4.63 -0.04
N ARG A 30 -4.48 5.74 -0.37
CA ARG A 30 -3.58 6.47 0.55
C ARG A 30 -4.33 7.24 1.64
N HIS A 31 -5.63 7.48 1.48
CA HIS A 31 -6.45 8.22 2.44
C HIS A 31 -7.37 7.32 3.27
N ILE A 32 -7.40 6.01 2.97
CA ILE A 32 -8.16 5.03 3.74
C ILE A 32 -7.16 4.26 4.60
N THR A 33 -7.43 4.18 5.88
CA THR A 33 -6.65 3.43 6.85
C THR A 33 -7.11 1.97 6.96
N THR A 34 -6.23 1.10 7.41
CA THR A 34 -6.57 -0.31 7.68
C THR A 34 -7.62 -0.46 8.78
N GLY A 35 -7.67 0.48 9.74
CA GLY A 35 -8.76 0.56 10.73
C GLY A 35 -10.13 0.88 10.13
N GLU A 36 -10.18 1.67 9.05
CA GLU A 36 -11.41 1.92 8.29
C GLU A 36 -11.80 0.71 7.45
N LEU A 37 -10.83 0.05 6.80
CA LEU A 37 -11.07 -1.15 6.01
C LEU A 37 -11.59 -2.33 6.86
N ARG A 38 -11.04 -2.53 8.08
CA ARG A 38 -11.51 -3.59 8.99
C ARG A 38 -12.97 -3.39 9.42
N ARG A 39 -13.41 -2.14 9.61
CA ARG A 39 -14.81 -1.81 9.94
C ARG A 39 -15.78 -2.19 8.82
N ALA A 40 -15.31 -2.35 7.59
CA ALA A 40 -16.10 -2.82 6.45
C ALA A 40 -16.28 -4.36 6.41
N GLY A 41 -15.70 -5.12 7.35
CA GLY A 41 -16.07 -6.52 7.60
C GLY A 41 -15.43 -7.59 6.70
N ASN A 42 -14.33 -7.29 6.00
CA ASN A 42 -13.68 -8.26 5.10
C ASN A 42 -12.71 -9.21 5.86
N THR A 43 -13.28 -10.25 6.49
CA THR A 43 -12.55 -11.18 7.38
C THR A 43 -11.63 -12.14 6.63
N ARG A 44 -12.04 -12.68 5.48
CA ARG A 44 -11.28 -13.67 4.71
C ARG A 44 -9.91 -13.15 4.24
N LEU A 45 -9.86 -11.91 3.73
CA LEU A 45 -8.62 -11.28 3.32
C LEU A 45 -7.67 -11.08 4.53
N THR A 46 -8.22 -10.66 5.66
CA THR A 46 -7.47 -10.46 6.90
C THR A 46 -6.82 -11.77 7.38
N GLU A 47 -7.56 -12.88 7.34
CA GLU A 47 -7.07 -14.21 7.73
C GLU A 47 -5.96 -14.72 6.80
N MET A 48 -6.12 -14.55 5.48
CA MET A 48 -5.09 -14.95 4.50
C MET A 48 -3.79 -14.18 4.72
N ILE A 49 -3.87 -12.87 4.95
CA ILE A 49 -2.69 -12.05 5.20
C ILE A 49 -2.06 -12.43 6.54
N ALA A 50 -2.85 -12.66 7.59
CA ALA A 50 -2.34 -13.09 8.89
C ALA A 50 -1.58 -14.44 8.78
N ALA A 51 -2.15 -15.42 8.07
CA ALA A 51 -1.51 -16.71 7.84
C ALA A 51 -0.16 -16.55 7.11
N LYS A 52 -0.10 -15.68 6.11
CA LYS A 52 1.15 -15.38 5.38
C LYS A 52 2.18 -14.66 6.25
N LEU A 53 1.78 -13.72 7.11
CA LEU A 53 2.70 -13.06 8.05
C LEU A 53 3.29 -14.03 9.09
N HIS A 54 2.59 -15.12 9.38
CA HIS A 54 3.10 -16.17 10.26
C HIS A 54 4.20 -17.01 9.61
N THR A 55 4.27 -17.07 8.28
CA THR A 55 5.36 -17.76 7.57
C THR A 55 6.60 -16.88 7.41
N LEU A 56 6.51 -15.58 7.72
CA LEU A 56 7.64 -14.64 7.67
C LEU A 56 8.45 -14.69 8.97
N ASP A 57 9.70 -15.11 8.88
CA ASP A 57 10.70 -15.05 9.96
C ASP A 57 11.80 -14.05 9.59
N ASP A 58 12.02 -13.03 10.42
CA ASP A 58 13.11 -12.05 10.22
C ASP A 58 14.51 -12.70 10.27
N LYS A 59 14.62 -13.93 10.81
CA LYS A 59 15.87 -14.69 10.83
C LYS A 59 16.21 -15.33 9.48
N ALA A 60 15.24 -15.46 8.57
CA ALA A 60 15.51 -15.87 7.20
C ALA A 60 16.38 -14.84 6.45
N PHE A 61 16.46 -13.61 6.97
CA PHE A 61 17.22 -12.52 6.39
C PHE A 61 18.67 -12.59 6.88
N MET A 62 19.56 -13.10 6.03
CA MET A 62 21.00 -13.23 6.32
C MET A 62 21.73 -11.89 6.29
N ASP A 63 21.19 -10.89 5.60
CA ASP A 63 21.82 -9.56 5.50
C ASP A 63 21.60 -8.72 6.76
N ARG A 64 22.70 -8.29 7.38
CA ARG A 64 22.71 -7.49 8.62
C ARG A 64 22.13 -6.08 8.45
N GLN A 65 22.13 -5.52 7.26
CA GLN A 65 21.60 -4.18 6.97
C GLN A 65 20.09 -4.20 6.73
N VAL A 66 19.57 -5.28 6.15
CA VAL A 66 18.15 -5.41 5.76
C VAL A 66 17.30 -5.92 6.91
N ARG A 67 17.84 -6.86 7.68
CA ARG A 67 17.13 -7.52 8.78
C ARG A 67 16.47 -6.55 9.78
N PRO A 68 17.10 -5.44 10.21
CA PRO A 68 16.43 -4.47 11.08
C PRO A 68 15.21 -3.81 10.44
N LYS A 69 15.28 -3.47 9.15
CA LYS A 69 14.17 -2.86 8.41
C LYS A 69 13.00 -3.85 8.31
N VAL A 70 13.29 -5.06 7.87
CA VAL A 70 12.33 -6.17 7.76
C VAL A 70 11.62 -6.43 9.07
N ARG A 71 12.37 -6.47 10.18
CA ARG A 71 11.78 -6.68 11.50
C ARG A 71 10.74 -5.60 11.82
N VAL A 72 11.08 -4.33 11.59
CA VAL A 72 10.14 -3.21 11.81
C VAL A 72 8.91 -3.34 10.91
N LEU A 73 9.07 -3.68 9.63
CA LEU A 73 7.96 -3.87 8.70
C LEU A 73 7.06 -5.04 9.14
N LEU A 74 7.63 -6.16 9.59
CA LEU A 74 6.88 -7.28 10.13
C LEU A 74 6.08 -6.92 11.38
N GLU A 75 6.72 -6.22 12.33
CA GLU A 75 6.03 -5.74 13.54
C GLU A 75 4.88 -4.78 13.17
N LEU A 76 5.12 -3.85 12.23
CA LEU A 76 4.11 -2.93 11.70
C LEU A 76 2.90 -3.67 11.10
N LEU A 77 3.13 -4.62 10.20
CA LEU A 77 2.06 -5.39 9.56
C LEU A 77 1.26 -6.20 10.59
N ARG A 78 1.93 -6.83 11.56
CA ARG A 78 1.30 -7.60 12.65
C ARG A 78 0.46 -6.71 13.56
N ASP A 79 0.99 -5.57 13.99
CA ASP A 79 0.26 -4.61 14.83
C ASP A 79 -0.94 -3.99 14.12
N THR A 80 -0.80 -3.78 12.82
CA THR A 80 -1.87 -3.28 11.97
C THR A 80 -3.00 -4.31 11.85
N LEU A 81 -2.68 -5.57 11.54
CA LEU A 81 -3.68 -6.65 11.46
C LEU A 81 -4.36 -6.93 12.80
N ALA A 82 -3.60 -6.93 13.89
CA ALA A 82 -4.14 -7.08 15.24
C ALA A 82 -5.01 -5.87 15.65
N GLY A 83 -4.95 -4.76 14.93
CA GLY A 83 -5.65 -3.52 15.23
C GLY A 83 -5.00 -2.68 16.32
N ARG A 84 -3.79 -3.01 16.75
CA ARG A 84 -3.01 -2.22 17.71
C ARG A 84 -2.52 -0.91 17.09
N TYR A 85 -2.23 -0.93 15.78
CA TYR A 85 -1.84 0.25 15.01
C TYR A 85 -2.77 0.47 13.80
N PRO A 86 -3.91 1.15 13.96
CA PRO A 86 -4.92 1.28 12.90
C PRO A 86 -4.60 2.41 11.89
N HIS A 87 -3.52 3.16 12.08
CA HIS A 87 -3.24 4.40 11.32
C HIS A 87 -2.47 4.16 10.01
N LEU A 88 -2.07 2.93 9.73
CA LEU A 88 -1.41 2.61 8.47
C LEU A 88 -2.41 2.75 7.31
N SER A 89 -2.00 3.43 6.24
CA SER A 89 -2.81 3.54 5.03
C SER A 89 -2.96 2.17 4.36
N VAL A 90 -4.09 1.91 3.68
CA VAL A 90 -4.31 0.67 2.94
C VAL A 90 -3.29 0.51 1.82
N ALA A 91 -2.92 1.62 1.16
CA ALA A 91 -1.86 1.63 0.16
C ALA A 91 -0.51 1.17 0.73
N ALA A 92 -0.06 1.78 1.83
CA ALA A 92 1.21 1.40 2.46
C ALA A 92 1.18 -0.04 2.99
N PHE A 93 0.05 -0.46 3.58
CA PHE A 93 -0.11 -1.84 4.01
C PHE A 93 0.04 -2.82 2.86
N ALA A 94 -0.60 -2.56 1.71
CA ALA A 94 -0.51 -3.41 0.53
C ALA A 94 0.89 -3.40 -0.10
N GLU A 95 1.51 -2.23 -0.27
CA GLU A 95 2.84 -2.09 -0.88
C GLU A 95 3.93 -2.73 -0.02
N ILE A 96 3.88 -2.55 1.31
CA ILE A 96 4.80 -3.20 2.25
C ILE A 96 4.56 -4.72 2.24
N LEU A 97 3.31 -5.18 2.24
CA LEU A 97 3.00 -6.61 2.19
C LEU A 97 3.54 -7.26 0.90
N LEU A 98 3.37 -6.61 -0.25
CA LEU A 98 3.90 -7.10 -1.53
C LEU A 98 5.42 -7.13 -1.56
N ALA A 99 6.08 -6.11 -0.99
CA ALA A 99 7.53 -6.10 -0.86
C ALA A 99 8.04 -7.25 0.04
N MET A 100 7.28 -7.59 1.08
CA MET A 100 7.58 -8.71 1.98
C MET A 100 7.23 -10.08 1.37
N ASP A 101 6.22 -10.17 0.51
CA ASP A 101 5.79 -11.40 -0.17
C ASP A 101 6.75 -11.80 -1.28
N TYR A 102 7.28 -10.84 -2.05
CA TYR A 102 8.28 -11.11 -3.08
C TYR A 102 9.50 -11.84 -2.51
N PHE A 103 9.97 -11.44 -1.34
CA PHE A 103 11.08 -12.09 -0.64
C PHE A 103 10.83 -13.57 -0.28
N LEU A 104 9.56 -14.01 -0.23
CA LEU A 104 9.21 -15.40 0.06
C LEU A 104 9.10 -16.27 -1.21
N GLU A 105 9.10 -15.67 -2.40
CA GLU A 105 9.07 -16.43 -3.64
C GLU A 105 10.47 -16.96 -3.96
N VAL A 106 10.70 -18.24 -3.69
CA VAL A 106 11.89 -19.03 -4.12
C VAL A 106 12.12 -19.01 -5.65
N ARG A 107 11.25 -18.34 -6.41
CA ARG A 107 11.38 -18.02 -7.82
C ARG A 107 11.73 -16.54 -8.00
N ASP A 108 12.82 -16.12 -7.39
CA ASP A 108 13.42 -14.84 -7.72
C ASP A 108 13.86 -14.80 -9.20
N GLU A 109 13.96 -13.59 -9.74
CA GLU A 109 14.60 -13.37 -11.04
C GLU A 109 16.07 -13.83 -11.02
N ILE A 110 16.68 -13.89 -9.83
CA ILE A 110 18.04 -14.39 -9.58
C ILE A 110 18.01 -15.30 -8.34
N PRO A 111 18.26 -16.61 -8.46
CA PRO A 111 18.26 -17.51 -7.31
C PRO A 111 19.25 -17.08 -6.21
N ASP A 112 18.86 -17.18 -4.95
CA ASP A 112 19.68 -16.94 -3.74
C ASP A 112 21.05 -17.65 -3.71
N THR A 113 21.25 -18.64 -4.58
CA THR A 113 22.49 -19.41 -4.73
C THR A 113 23.52 -18.74 -5.64
N GLN A 114 23.20 -17.59 -6.26
CA GLN A 114 24.10 -16.82 -7.13
C GLN A 114 24.56 -15.53 -6.45
N ASP A 115 25.78 -15.07 -6.79
CA ASP A 115 26.25 -13.73 -6.44
C ASP A 115 25.21 -12.69 -6.90
N ARG A 116 24.69 -11.90 -5.96
CA ARG A 116 23.62 -10.88 -6.11
C ARG A 116 22.16 -11.34 -6.01
N GLY A 117 21.84 -12.60 -5.68
CA GLY A 117 20.44 -13.04 -5.48
C GLY A 117 19.66 -12.15 -4.49
N LEU A 118 20.32 -11.74 -3.41
CA LEU A 118 19.74 -10.89 -2.35
C LEU A 118 19.70 -9.38 -2.69
N GLU A 119 20.26 -8.94 -3.83
CA GLU A 119 20.39 -7.51 -4.15
C GLU A 119 19.04 -6.90 -4.57
N ASP A 120 18.21 -7.68 -5.28
CA ASP A 120 16.90 -7.22 -5.73
C ASP A 120 15.88 -7.16 -4.58
N ASP A 121 15.95 -8.12 -3.66
CA ASP A 121 15.23 -8.09 -2.39
C ASP A 121 15.57 -6.87 -1.55
N TYR A 122 16.87 -6.59 -1.41
CA TYR A 122 17.33 -5.41 -0.71
C TYR A 122 16.78 -4.13 -1.33
N ARG A 123 16.80 -4.02 -2.66
CA ARG A 123 16.25 -2.85 -3.36
C ARG A 123 14.76 -2.71 -3.14
N ARG A 124 13.98 -3.78 -3.15
CA ARG A 124 12.53 -3.71 -2.95
C ARG A 124 12.17 -3.34 -1.52
N ILE A 125 12.81 -3.95 -0.53
CA ILE A 125 12.60 -3.59 0.89
C ILE A 125 13.03 -2.14 1.13
N THR A 126 14.17 -1.71 0.57
CA THR A 126 14.65 -0.34 0.73
C THR A 126 13.72 0.66 0.03
N ALA A 127 13.24 0.35 -1.18
CA ALA A 127 12.30 1.21 -1.90
C ALA A 127 10.96 1.33 -1.16
N ALA A 128 10.43 0.22 -0.62
CA ALA A 128 9.21 0.24 0.20
C ALA A 128 9.43 1.04 1.50
N TRP A 129 10.59 0.87 2.14
CA TRP A 129 10.97 1.65 3.31
C TRP A 129 10.99 3.15 3.02
N ASP A 130 11.73 3.57 1.99
CA ASP A 130 11.93 4.99 1.68
C ASP A 130 10.61 5.64 1.22
N ARG A 131 9.78 4.90 0.48
CA ARG A 131 8.47 5.38 0.04
C ARG A 131 7.50 5.61 1.21
N HIS A 132 7.60 4.79 2.25
CA HIS A 132 6.69 4.80 3.41
C HIS A 132 7.34 5.30 4.69
N ASP A 133 8.44 6.04 4.60
CA ASP A 133 9.23 6.52 5.75
C ASP A 133 8.38 7.24 6.79
N ARG A 134 7.44 8.10 6.37
CA ARG A 134 6.55 8.81 7.30
C ARG A 134 5.64 7.87 8.10
N GLU A 135 5.11 6.84 7.46
CA GLU A 135 4.21 5.87 8.08
C GLU A 135 4.99 4.96 9.05
N ILE A 136 6.21 4.58 8.65
CA ILE A 136 7.16 3.81 9.46
C ILE A 136 7.63 4.61 10.68
N ALA A 137 8.00 5.88 10.50
CA ALA A 137 8.39 6.77 11.59
C ALA A 137 7.24 6.98 12.58
N GLY A 138 6.01 7.15 12.09
CA GLY A 138 4.81 7.22 12.92
C GLY A 138 4.61 5.96 13.76
N TYR A 139 4.81 4.79 13.17
CA TYR A 139 4.74 3.50 13.87
C TYR A 139 5.84 3.35 14.92
N GLN A 140 7.09 3.68 14.59
CA GLN A 140 8.21 3.61 15.54
C GLN A 140 7.99 4.54 16.73
N GLY A 141 7.51 5.76 16.49
CA GLY A 141 7.12 6.69 17.57
C GLY A 141 6.01 6.12 18.45
N TRP A 142 4.97 5.54 17.85
CA TRP A 142 3.91 4.87 18.59
C TRP A 142 4.43 3.69 19.44
N ARG A 143 5.33 2.85 18.90
CA ARG A 143 5.94 1.73 19.62
C ARG A 143 6.72 2.17 20.87
N ILE A 144 7.48 3.26 20.77
CA ILE A 144 8.21 3.83 21.92
C ILE A 144 7.22 4.25 23.01
N LEU A 145 6.13 4.92 22.62
CA LEU A 145 5.09 5.33 23.57
C LEU A 145 4.34 4.14 24.16
N ALA A 146 4.05 3.10 23.37
CA ALA A 146 3.40 1.87 23.85
C ALA A 146 4.28 1.14 24.87
N ALA A 147 5.57 0.99 24.58
CA ALA A 147 6.54 0.39 25.51
C ALA A 147 6.63 1.17 26.84
N ALA A 148 6.57 2.51 26.78
CA ALA A 148 6.54 3.35 27.97
C ALA A 148 5.26 3.18 28.81
N ARG A 149 4.15 2.73 28.19
CA ARG A 149 2.89 2.39 28.87
C ARG A 149 2.82 0.94 29.37
N GLY A 150 3.79 0.10 29.04
CA GLY A 150 3.79 -1.32 29.39
C GLY A 150 2.91 -2.19 28.49
N GLU A 151 2.62 -1.73 27.27
CA GLU A 151 1.92 -2.47 26.20
C GLU A 151 2.91 -3.21 25.29
#